data_AF-A0AAV5H2W3-F1
#
_entry.id   AF-A0AAV5H2W3-F1
#
_cell.length_a   1.000
_cell.length_b   1.000
_cell.length_c   1.000
_cell.angle_alpha   90.00
_cell.angle_beta   90.00
_cell.angle_gamma   90.00
#
_symmetry.space_group_name_H-M   'P 1'
#
loop_
_entity.id
_entity.type
_entity.pdbx_description
1 polymer ?
#
loop_
_entity_poly.entity_id
_entity_poly.type
_entity_poly.pdbx_seq_one_letter_code
_entity_poly.pdbx_strand_id
1 'polypeptide(L)'
;MEKTFLQVRTDTKDKEQASVILEELGTNLSSVVNMLLKQIILTKSIPFEIKIPRLYTSEEQVSEVSASMAMEQMPLDREDIKLLKEYQKTKDKDAIRQQILENYKEC
;
A
#
# COMPACT_ATOMS: atom_id res chain seq x y z
N MET A 1 34.24 -17.93 -4.22
CA MET A 1 33.03 -18.17 -3.39
C MET A 1 32.22 -19.25 -4.07
N GLU A 2 31.87 -20.30 -3.35
CA GLU A 2 30.99 -21.35 -3.87
C GLU A 2 29.60 -20.77 -4.11
N LYS A 3 29.00 -21.13 -5.25
CA LYS A 3 27.63 -20.76 -5.60
C LYS A 3 26.76 -21.98 -5.41
N THR A 4 25.62 -21.78 -4.75
CA THR A 4 24.64 -22.84 -4.51
C THR A 4 23.30 -22.42 -5.09
N PHE A 5 22.51 -23.39 -5.55
CA PHE A 5 21.15 -23.16 -6.04
C PHE A 5 20.15 -23.11 -4.89
N LEU A 6 19.21 -22.17 -4.98
CA LEU A 6 18.06 -22.08 -4.08
C LEU A 6 16.81 -22.55 -4.83
N GLN A 7 16.17 -23.61 -4.34
CA GLN A 7 14.90 -24.11 -4.89
C GLN A 7 13.75 -23.68 -3.97
N VAL A 8 12.74 -23.03 -4.53
CA VAL A 8 11.56 -22.53 -3.81
C VAL A 8 10.31 -23.06 -4.50
N ARG A 9 9.37 -23.59 -3.72
CA ARG A 9 8.04 -23.97 -4.21
C ARG A 9 7.17 -22.72 -4.28
N THR A 10 6.54 -22.48 -5.43
CA THR A 10 5.67 -21.32 -5.66
C THR A 10 4.67 -21.64 -6.78
N ASP A 11 3.57 -20.92 -6.83
CA ASP A 11 2.59 -21.03 -7.91
C ASP A 11 3.15 -20.47 -9.22
N THR A 12 2.81 -21.13 -10.33
CA THR A 12 3.33 -20.74 -11.65
C THR A 12 2.85 -19.34 -12.04
N LYS A 13 1.58 -19.04 -11.76
CA LYS A 13 0.98 -17.72 -12.02
C LYS A 13 1.71 -16.61 -11.27
N ASP A 14 1.98 -16.80 -9.98
CA ASP A 14 2.65 -15.81 -9.13
C ASP A 14 4.08 -15.55 -9.63
N LYS A 15 4.80 -16.62 -10.02
CA LYS A 15 6.13 -16.51 -10.60
C LYS A 15 6.14 -15.70 -11.89
N GLU A 16 5.21 -15.96 -12.80
CA GLU A 16 5.09 -15.24 -14.07
C GLU A 16 4.77 -13.77 -13.85
N GLN A 17 3.77 -13.48 -13.00
CA GLN A 17 3.39 -12.10 -12.65
C GLN A 17 4.55 -11.34 -12.02
N ALA A 18 5.25 -11.94 -11.05
CA ALA A 18 6.41 -11.32 -10.44
C ALA A 18 7.53 -11.08 -11.45
N SER A 19 7.76 -12.01 -12.39
CA SER A 19 8.82 -11.86 -13.39
C SER A 19 8.58 -10.66 -14.32
N VAL A 20 7.34 -10.48 -14.81
CA VAL A 20 6.97 -9.33 -15.65
C VAL A 20 7.22 -8.01 -14.90
N ILE A 21 6.75 -7.91 -13.66
CA ILE A 21 6.93 -6.69 -12.84
C ILE A 21 8.42 -6.40 -12.61
N LEU A 22 9.23 -7.43 -12.31
CA LEU A 22 10.66 -7.25 -12.07
C LEU A 22 11.42 -6.86 -13.34
N GLU A 23 11.02 -7.36 -14.50
CA GLU A 23 11.60 -6.96 -15.79
C GLU A 23 11.31 -5.49 -16.11
N GLU A 24 10.09 -5.02 -15.85
CA GLU A 24 9.73 -3.60 -15.98
C GLU A 24 10.58 -2.71 -15.05
N LEU A 25 10.93 -3.22 -13.86
CA LEU A 25 11.83 -2.56 -12.92
C LEU A 25 13.32 -2.70 -13.28
N GLY A 26 13.66 -3.37 -14.39
CA GLY A 26 15.04 -3.55 -14.86
C GLY A 26 15.83 -4.60 -14.07
N THR A 27 15.18 -5.57 -13.46
CA THR A 27 15.80 -6.64 -12.67
C THR A 27 15.18 -8.01 -12.96
N ASN A 28 15.61 -9.03 -12.24
CA ASN A 28 15.06 -10.39 -12.36
C ASN A 28 14.92 -11.05 -10.99
N LEU A 29 14.21 -12.18 -10.96
CA LEU A 29 13.89 -12.89 -9.73
C LEU A 29 15.15 -13.31 -8.95
N SER A 30 16.18 -13.81 -9.62
CA SER A 30 17.43 -14.24 -8.96
C SER A 30 18.18 -13.09 -8.31
N SER A 31 18.25 -11.93 -8.98
CA SER A 31 18.85 -10.72 -8.43
C SER A 31 18.11 -10.24 -7.18
N VAL A 32 16.78 -10.17 -7.24
CA VAL A 32 15.95 -9.73 -6.11
C VAL A 32 16.04 -10.70 -4.94
N VAL A 33 16.00 -12.01 -5.17
CA VAL A 33 16.17 -13.02 -4.12
C VAL A 33 17.52 -12.87 -3.43
N ASN A 34 18.61 -12.63 -4.18
CA ASN A 34 19.92 -12.35 -3.59
C ASN A 34 19.93 -11.06 -2.76
N MET A 35 19.23 -10.02 -3.21
CA MET A 35 19.08 -8.77 -2.46
C MET A 35 18.34 -8.99 -1.14
N LEU A 36 17.25 -9.77 -1.15
CA LEU A 36 16.48 -10.11 0.05
C LEU A 36 17.35 -10.86 1.07
N LEU A 37 18.16 -11.83 0.61
CA LEU A 37 19.10 -12.54 1.49
C LEU A 37 20.13 -11.59 2.12
N LYS A 38 20.69 -10.66 1.34
CA LYS A 38 21.60 -9.63 1.86
C LYS A 38 20.90 -8.74 2.89
N GLN A 39 19.66 -8.34 2.64
CA GLN A 39 18.89 -7.52 3.56
C GLN A 39 18.68 -8.23 4.89
N ILE A 40 18.29 -9.51 4.88
CA ILE A 40 18.15 -10.32 6.09
C ILE A 40 19.45 -10.38 6.89
N ILE A 41 20.58 -10.59 6.20
CA ILE A 41 21.89 -10.66 6.83
C ILE A 41 22.27 -9.32 7.48
N LEU A 42 21.96 -8.20 6.82
CA LEU A 42 22.27 -6.84 7.28
C LEU A 42 21.40 -6.43 8.47
N THR A 43 20.09 -6.63 8.38
CA THR A 43 19.13 -6.14 9.39
C THR A 43 18.88 -7.14 10.51
N LYS A 44 19.31 -8.39 10.36
CA LYS A 44 19.00 -9.50 11.28
C LYS A 44 17.49 -9.67 11.48
N SER A 45 16.71 -9.37 10.45
CA SER A 45 15.25 -9.40 10.47
C SER A 45 14.68 -9.79 9.10
N ILE A 46 13.38 -10.06 9.04
CA ILE A 46 12.68 -10.25 7.77
C ILE A 46 12.57 -8.89 7.06
N PRO A 47 12.86 -8.80 5.75
CA PRO A 47 13.07 -7.53 5.05
C PRO A 47 11.75 -6.88 4.63
N PHE A 48 10.72 -7.05 5.44
CA PHE A 48 9.41 -6.44 5.35
C PHE A 48 8.72 -6.59 6.71
N GLU A 49 7.77 -5.71 6.98
CA GLU A 49 7.03 -5.72 8.24
C GLU A 49 6.11 -6.94 8.31
N ILE A 50 6.20 -7.72 9.40
CA ILE A 50 5.27 -8.81 9.68
C ILE A 50 4.29 -8.31 10.73
N LYS A 51 3.11 -7.92 10.27
CA LYS A 51 1.99 -7.57 11.14
C LYS A 51 0.71 -8.20 10.64
N ILE A 52 -0.15 -8.57 11.57
CA ILE A 52 -1.57 -8.77 11.24
C ILE A 52 -2.10 -7.35 10.94
N PRO A 53 -2.60 -7.08 9.72
CA PRO A 53 -3.08 -5.76 9.39
C PRO A 53 -4.24 -5.43 10.33
N ARG A 54 -4.10 -4.35 11.08
CA ARG A 54 -5.22 -3.78 11.82
C ARG A 54 -6.09 -3.09 10.78
N LEU A 55 -7.12 -3.79 10.33
CA LEU A 55 -8.13 -3.21 9.44
C LEU A 55 -8.94 -2.26 10.29
N TYR A 56 -8.55 -0.98 10.28
CA TYR A 56 -9.41 0.07 10.79
C TYR A 56 -10.72 0.01 10.02
N THR A 57 -11.82 -0.01 10.75
CA THR A 57 -13.14 0.13 10.15
C THR A 57 -13.20 1.45 9.40
N SER A 58 -14.03 1.53 8.34
CA SER A 58 -14.24 2.80 7.62
C SER A 58 -14.67 3.92 8.57
N GLU A 59 -15.31 3.60 9.69
CA GLU A 59 -15.68 4.56 10.73
C GLU A 59 -14.49 5.06 11.54
N GLU A 60 -13.58 4.16 11.97
CA GLU A 60 -12.35 4.55 12.66
C GLU A 60 -11.47 5.44 11.77
N GLN A 61 -11.36 5.12 10.48
CA GLN A 61 -10.59 5.94 9.52
C GLN A 61 -11.17 7.36 9.39
N VAL A 62 -12.50 7.49 9.32
CA VAL A 62 -13.16 8.81 9.25
C VAL A 62 -13.02 9.56 10.57
N SER A 63 -13.10 8.85 11.70
CA SER A 63 -12.91 9.42 13.04
C SER A 63 -11.50 10.01 13.22
N GLU A 64 -10.46 9.27 12.83
CA GLU A 64 -9.07 9.74 12.89
C GLU A 64 -8.88 11.02 12.06
N VAL A 65 -9.37 11.05 10.82
CA VAL A 65 -9.28 12.24 9.97
C VAL A 65 -10.02 13.43 10.59
N SER A 66 -11.22 13.21 11.12
CA SER A 66 -11.99 14.27 11.77
C SER A 66 -11.31 14.83 13.01
N ALA A 67 -10.66 13.96 13.81
CA ALA A 67 -9.92 14.36 14.99
C ALA A 67 -8.66 15.17 14.62
N SER A 68 -7.90 14.72 13.61
CA SER A 68 -6.72 15.45 13.11
C SER A 68 -7.09 16.84 12.58
N MET A 69 -8.16 16.95 11.78
CA MET A 69 -8.62 18.24 11.23
C MET A 69 -9.10 19.20 12.32
N ALA A 70 -9.76 18.68 13.36
CA ALA A 70 -10.16 19.47 14.53
C ALA A 70 -8.96 19.97 15.36
N MET A 71 -7.87 19.19 15.48
CA MET A 71 -6.63 19.62 16.15
C MET A 71 -5.98 20.81 15.43
N GLU A 72 -6.07 20.84 14.10
CA GLU A 72 -5.61 21.95 13.26
C GLU A 72 -6.61 23.13 13.21
N GLN A 73 -7.62 23.15 14.08
CA GLN A 73 -8.68 24.18 14.13
C GLN A 73 -9.51 24.28 12.83
N MET A 74 -9.56 23.21 12.04
CA MET A 74 -10.33 23.10 10.80
C MET A 74 -11.33 21.93 10.90
N PRO A 75 -12.34 21.99 11.79
CA PRO A 75 -13.25 20.87 11.97
C PRO A 75 -14.03 20.59 10.68
N LEU A 76 -14.12 19.30 10.32
CA LEU A 76 -14.92 18.86 9.18
C LEU A 76 -16.42 19.03 9.46
N ASP A 77 -17.16 19.45 8.45
CA ASP A 77 -18.61 19.56 8.57
C ASP A 77 -19.31 18.19 8.35
N ARG A 78 -20.64 18.18 8.42
CA ARG A 78 -21.41 16.93 8.26
C ARG A 78 -21.36 16.38 6.84
N GLU A 79 -21.27 17.24 5.82
CA GLU A 79 -21.21 16.84 4.43
C GLU A 79 -19.82 16.30 4.09
N ASP A 80 -18.76 16.93 4.60
CA ASP A 80 -17.37 16.45 4.52
C ASP A 80 -17.24 15.04 5.11
N ILE A 81 -17.80 14.82 6.30
CA ILE A 81 -17.78 13.50 6.97
C ILE A 81 -18.56 12.46 6.15
N LYS A 82 -19.67 12.86 5.52
CA LYS A 82 -20.48 11.98 4.67
C LYS A 82 -19.73 11.61 3.39
N LEU A 83 -19.06 12.58 2.76
CA LEU A 83 -18.22 12.37 1.59
C LEU A 83 -17.05 11.44 1.91
N LEU A 84 -16.38 11.63 3.06
CA LEU A 84 -15.32 10.72 3.52
C LEU A 84 -15.80 9.29 3.75
N LYS A 85 -17.00 9.11 4.31
CA LYS A 85 -17.61 7.78 4.48
C LYS A 85 -17.88 7.11 3.13
N GLU A 86 -18.38 7.86 2.15
CA GLU A 86 -18.64 7.36 0.80
C GLU A 86 -17.35 7.00 0.06
N TYR A 87 -16.32 7.85 0.19
CA TYR A 87 -14.98 7.61 -0.33
C TYR A 87 -14.36 6.33 0.25
N GLN A 88 -14.48 6.10 1.57
CA GLN A 88 -13.92 4.91 2.20
C GLN A 88 -14.70 3.62 1.92
N LYS A 89 -16.00 3.74 1.62
CA LYS A 89 -16.87 2.58 1.31
C LYS A 89 -16.69 2.09 -0.13
N THR A 90 -16.27 2.97 -1.03
CA THR A 90 -16.15 2.66 -2.46
C THR A 90 -14.87 1.88 -2.77
N LYS A 91 -14.96 0.92 -3.70
CA LYS A 91 -13.81 0.12 -4.17
C LYS A 91 -12.90 0.88 -5.12
N ASP A 92 -13.48 1.76 -5.93
CA ASP A 92 -12.77 2.63 -6.87
C ASP A 92 -12.55 4.02 -6.24
N LYS A 93 -11.43 4.14 -5.51
CA LYS A 93 -11.07 5.37 -4.81
C LYS A 93 -10.53 6.43 -5.77
N ASP A 94 -10.00 6.02 -6.92
CA ASP A 94 -9.34 6.93 -7.87
C ASP A 94 -10.36 7.76 -8.63
N ALA A 95 -11.49 7.18 -9.04
CA ALA A 95 -12.57 7.92 -9.70
C ALA A 95 -13.16 9.02 -8.80
N ILE A 96 -13.47 8.70 -7.53
CA ILE A 96 -13.98 9.68 -6.57
C ILE A 96 -12.92 10.74 -6.27
N ARG A 97 -11.65 10.35 -6.12
CA ARG A 97 -10.55 11.29 -5.91
C ARG A 97 -10.47 12.31 -7.05
N GLN A 98 -10.63 11.88 -8.30
CA GLN A 98 -10.62 12.78 -9.46
C GLN A 98 -11.79 13.77 -9.42
N GLN A 99 -13.01 13.29 -9.15
CA GLN A 99 -14.19 14.15 -9.02
C GLN A 99 -14.04 15.20 -7.91
N ILE A 100 -13.51 14.81 -6.76
CA ILE A 100 -13.24 15.75 -5.66
C ILE A 100 -12.24 16.80 -6.12
N LEU A 101 -11.13 16.40 -6.76
CA LEU A 101 -10.09 17.33 -7.21
C LEU A 101 -10.57 18.27 -8.33
N GLU A 102 -11.52 17.84 -9.17
CA GLU A 102 -12.15 18.70 -10.18
C GLU A 102 -13.03 19.77 -9.52
N ASN A 103 -13.87 19.39 -8.55
CA ASN A 103 -14.73 20.33 -7.83
C ASN A 103 -13.94 21.40 -7.06
N TYR A 104 -12.73 21.09 -6.56
CA TYR A 104 -11.86 22.07 -5.89
C TYR A 104 -11.10 22.99 -6.87
N LYS A 105 -11.02 22.66 -8.16
CA LYS A 105 -10.38 23.52 -9.19
C LYS A 105 -11.29 24.62 -9.71
N GLU A 106 -12.60 24.53 -9.47
CA GLU A 106 -13.59 25.51 -9.94
C GLU A 106 -13.82 26.69 -8.96
N CYS A 107 -13.02 26.78 -7.88
CA CYS A 107 -13.01 27.90 -6.92
C CYS A 107 -11.83 28.85 -7.13
#